data_AF-A0A662Q5C6-F1
#
_entry.id   AF-A0A662Q5C6-F1
#
_cell.length_a   1.000
_cell.length_b   1.000
_cell.length_c   1.000
_cell.angle_alpha   90.00
_cell.angle_beta   90.00
_cell.angle_gamma   90.00
#
_symmetry.space_group_name_H-M   'P 1'
#
loop_
_entity.id
_entity.type
_entity.pdbx_description
1 polymer ?
#
loop_
_entity_poly.entity_id
_entity_poly.type
_entity_poly.pdbx_seq_one_letter_code
_entity_poly.pdbx_strand_id
1 'polypeptide(L)'
;MLAFLIATTQAIDITEITATETQIKIIIANATSSGYIFVSPSNTFFPYAYSHQGNGTYTITATFLKVNTTYYVKVCDNENCSNVVSVNVSKEGELLEQNFTAPFNNLMQGGNLLNVSKLGEIIPSVYTSLLTDMFWAMLFGGIFLAYWIRQEDVMLPSIVGMISGVAMIGLLPPSAQHIAYILLVISIAGTLYTIIKARR
;
A
#
# COMPACT_ATOMS: atom_id res chain seq x y z
N MET A 1 59.90 -23.90 1.57
CA MET A 1 59.78 -22.55 1.00
C MET A 1 58.30 -22.20 1.02
N LEU A 2 57.94 -21.16 1.78
CA LEU A 2 56.57 -20.79 2.15
C LEU A 2 55.66 -20.61 0.92
N ALA A 3 54.49 -21.25 0.94
CA ALA A 3 53.39 -20.92 0.04
C ALA A 3 52.75 -19.61 0.52
N PHE A 4 52.90 -18.55 -0.28
CA PHE A 4 52.11 -17.32 -0.11
C PHE A 4 50.67 -17.63 -0.53
N LEU A 5 49.79 -17.84 0.44
CA LEU A 5 48.35 -17.71 0.24
C LEU A 5 48.06 -16.22 0.07
N ILE A 6 47.83 -15.78 -1.17
CA ILE A 6 47.24 -14.48 -1.44
C ILE A 6 45.76 -14.61 -1.04
N ALA A 7 45.45 -14.25 0.21
CA ALA A 7 44.08 -14.02 0.62
C ALA A 7 43.63 -12.75 -0.10
N THR A 8 42.79 -12.88 -1.12
CA THR A 8 42.08 -11.73 -1.68
C THR A 8 41.13 -11.24 -0.58
N THR A 9 41.46 -10.10 0.03
CA THR A 9 40.56 -9.42 0.98
C THR A 9 39.29 -9.03 0.21
N GLN A 10 38.16 -9.66 0.56
CA GLN A 10 36.87 -9.24 0.03
C GLN A 10 36.57 -7.85 0.58
N ALA A 11 36.22 -6.91 -0.30
CA ALA A 11 35.86 -5.56 0.12
C ALA A 11 34.57 -5.59 0.97
N ILE A 12 34.55 -4.77 2.02
CA ILE A 12 33.37 -4.55 2.85
C ILE A 12 32.21 -4.06 1.99
N ASP A 13 31.03 -4.66 2.20
CA ASP A 13 29.85 -4.42 1.37
C ASP A 13 28.62 -4.05 2.21
N ILE A 14 27.78 -3.19 1.64
CA ILE A 14 26.51 -2.79 2.23
C ILE A 14 25.42 -3.55 1.49
N THR A 15 24.87 -4.58 2.11
CA THR A 15 23.88 -5.46 1.47
C THR A 15 22.49 -4.83 1.44
N GLU A 16 22.16 -4.06 2.48
CA GLU A 16 20.86 -3.41 2.60
C GLU A 16 20.99 -2.11 3.38
N ILE A 17 20.26 -1.09 2.96
CA ILE A 17 20.14 0.17 3.67
C ILE A 17 18.71 0.69 3.58
N THR A 18 18.13 1.02 4.73
CA THR A 18 16.81 1.64 4.84
C THR A 18 16.89 2.83 5.78
N ALA A 19 16.21 3.92 5.43
CA ALA A 19 16.22 5.14 6.23
C ALA A 19 14.79 5.64 6.48
N THR A 20 14.52 5.94 7.75
CA THR A 20 13.30 6.55 8.26
C THR A 20 13.61 7.95 8.78
N GLU A 21 12.58 8.68 9.22
CA GLU A 21 12.75 10.06 9.71
C GLU A 21 13.67 10.19 10.93
N THR A 22 13.90 9.08 11.64
CA THR A 22 14.69 9.07 12.88
C THR A 22 15.84 8.08 12.87
N GLN A 23 15.83 7.10 11.96
CA GLN A 23 16.78 5.98 11.98
C GLN A 23 17.28 5.61 10.58
N ILE A 24 18.56 5.27 10.46
CA ILE A 24 19.10 4.55 9.31
C ILE A 24 19.47 3.14 9.77
N LYS A 25 18.89 2.13 9.14
CA LYS A 25 19.26 0.72 9.33
C LYS A 25 20.17 0.30 8.18
N ILE A 26 21.33 -0.26 8.51
CA ILE A 26 22.35 -0.68 7.56
C ILE A 26 22.75 -2.11 7.89
N ILE A 27 22.83 -2.95 6.87
CA ILE A 27 23.35 -4.31 6.99
C ILE A 27 24.72 -4.37 6.31
N ILE A 28 25.74 -4.70 7.10
CA ILE A 28 27.14 -4.76 6.68
C ILE A 28 27.56 -6.22 6.56
N ALA A 29 28.17 -6.56 5.42
CA ALA A 29 28.79 -7.85 5.16
C ALA A 29 30.28 -7.68 4.82
N ASN A 30 31.05 -8.76 5.01
CA ASN A 30 32.48 -8.83 4.73
C ASN A 30 33.38 -7.82 5.46
N ALA A 31 32.94 -7.26 6.58
CA ALA A 31 33.77 -6.49 7.49
C ALA A 31 34.72 -7.42 8.26
N THR A 32 36.01 -7.16 8.16
CA THR A 32 37.07 -7.97 8.77
C THR A 32 37.45 -7.50 10.17
N SER A 33 37.08 -6.26 10.51
CA SER A 33 37.38 -5.62 11.79
C SER A 33 36.32 -4.55 12.14
N SER A 34 36.43 -4.03 13.36
CA SER A 34 35.67 -2.85 13.78
C SER A 34 36.08 -1.62 12.97
N GLY A 35 35.16 -0.68 12.78
CA GLY A 35 35.43 0.54 12.03
C GLY A 35 34.34 1.58 12.20
N TYR A 36 34.13 2.39 11.15
CA TYR A 36 33.19 3.51 11.18
C TYR A 36 32.26 3.53 9.96
N ILE A 37 31.00 3.85 10.23
CA ILE A 37 29.94 4.16 9.28
C ILE A 37 29.85 5.67 9.18
N PHE A 38 30.09 6.18 7.99
CA PHE A 38 30.03 7.59 7.64
C PHE A 38 28.71 7.90 6.95
N VAL A 39 28.01 8.95 7.41
CA VAL A 39 26.71 9.37 6.87
C VAL A 39 26.76 10.85 6.49
N SER A 40 26.17 11.20 5.35
CA SER A 40 26.16 12.58 4.84
C SER A 40 24.99 12.90 3.92
N PRO A 41 24.52 14.16 3.87
CA PRO A 41 23.65 14.64 2.78
C PRO A 41 24.38 14.82 1.43
N SER A 42 25.71 14.69 1.38
CA SER A 42 26.52 14.84 0.16
C SER A 42 27.42 13.62 -0.07
N ASN A 43 27.82 13.38 -1.32
CA ASN A 43 28.65 12.23 -1.69
C ASN A 43 30.16 12.44 -1.46
N THR A 44 30.60 13.64 -1.09
CA THR A 44 32.03 14.02 -1.00
C THR A 44 32.51 14.35 0.41
N PHE A 45 31.61 14.82 1.29
CA PHE A 45 31.97 15.23 2.65
C PHE A 45 31.13 14.45 3.65
N PHE A 46 31.73 13.78 4.65
CA PHE A 46 30.99 12.96 5.61
C PHE A 46 31.10 13.50 7.05
N PRO A 47 30.11 14.28 7.52
CA PRO A 47 30.18 14.93 8.84
C PRO A 47 29.84 13.99 10.01
N TYR A 48 29.10 12.90 9.78
CA TYR A 48 28.63 12.02 10.84
C TYR A 48 29.34 10.67 10.76
N ALA A 49 29.86 10.19 11.89
CA ALA A 49 30.57 8.91 12.00
C ALA A 49 30.04 8.10 13.18
N TYR A 50 29.77 6.81 12.94
CA TYR A 50 29.23 5.86 13.91
C TYR A 50 30.09 4.60 13.93
N SER A 51 30.45 4.07 15.10
CA SER A 51 31.26 2.86 15.16
C SER A 51 30.45 1.61 14.80
N HIS A 52 31.11 0.65 14.14
CA HIS A 52 30.59 -0.70 13.90
C HIS A 52 31.60 -1.75 14.37
N GLN A 53 31.13 -2.96 14.68
CA GLN A 53 31.93 -4.08 15.18
C GLN A 53 31.77 -5.29 14.25
N GLY A 54 32.30 -5.18 13.04
CA GLY A 54 32.26 -6.26 12.05
C GLY A 54 30.88 -6.45 11.42
N ASN A 55 30.60 -7.67 10.94
CA ASN A 55 29.37 -7.99 10.23
C ASN A 55 28.14 -7.90 11.13
N GLY A 56 27.07 -7.30 10.63
CA GLY A 56 25.84 -7.20 11.40
C GLY A 56 24.86 -6.16 10.86
N THR A 57 23.77 -6.02 11.59
CA THR A 57 22.76 -4.98 11.38
C THR A 57 23.00 -3.85 12.38
N TYR A 58 23.11 -2.63 11.87
CA TYR A 58 23.35 -1.43 12.67
C TYR A 58 22.20 -0.46 12.47
N THR A 59 21.66 0.03 13.59
CA THR A 59 20.62 1.06 13.58
C THR A 59 21.21 2.35 14.12
N ILE A 60 21.26 3.36 13.26
CA ILE A 60 21.77 4.69 13.55
C ILE A 60 20.58 5.61 13.81
N THR A 61 20.41 6.06 15.05
CA THR A 61 19.42 7.09 15.37
C THR A 61 20.02 8.46 15.12
N ALA A 62 19.39 9.27 14.26
CA ALA A 62 19.89 10.56 13.84
C ALA A 62 18.77 11.61 13.81
N THR A 63 19.01 12.75 14.45
CA THR A 63 18.06 13.89 14.49
C THR A 63 18.18 14.83 13.29
N PHE A 64 19.22 14.66 12.46
CA PHE A 64 19.46 15.47 11.27
C PHE A 64 18.75 14.94 10.01
N LEU A 65 18.08 13.79 10.10
CA LEU A 65 17.38 13.17 8.97
C LEU A 65 16.14 13.97 8.60
N LYS A 66 15.98 14.24 7.31
CA LYS A 66 14.83 14.93 6.76
C LYS A 66 14.13 14.03 5.76
N VAL A 67 12.80 13.98 5.85
CA VAL A 67 11.96 13.24 4.89
C VAL A 67 12.24 13.72 3.47
N ASN A 68 12.20 12.81 2.51
CA ASN A 68 12.40 13.10 1.08
C ASN A 68 13.78 13.72 0.77
N THR A 69 14.78 13.42 1.62
CA THR A 69 16.18 13.80 1.40
C THR A 69 17.02 12.55 1.24
N THR A 70 17.91 12.55 0.24
CA THR A 70 18.85 11.46 0.00
C THR A 70 20.11 11.66 0.83
N TYR A 71 20.50 10.62 1.56
CA TYR A 71 21.76 10.55 2.30
C TYR A 71 22.68 9.52 1.67
N TYR A 72 23.97 9.78 1.77
CA TYR A 72 25.06 8.94 1.30
C TYR A 72 25.72 8.31 2.51
N VAL A 73 25.94 7.00 2.43
CA VAL A 73 26.54 6.19 3.48
C VAL A 73 27.76 5.48 2.93
N LYS A 74 28.83 5.51 3.70
CA LYS A 74 30.08 4.83 3.41
C LYS A 74 30.54 4.11 4.67
N VAL A 75 30.87 2.83 4.56
CA VAL A 75 31.35 2.03 5.69
C VAL A 75 32.84 1.76 5.48
N CYS A 76 33.65 1.95 6.50
CA CYS A 76 35.07 1.60 6.48
C CYS A 76 35.41 0.73 7.67
N ASP A 77 36.25 -0.29 7.46
CA ASP A 77 36.97 -0.99 8.53
C ASP A 77 38.44 -0.55 8.54
N ASN A 78 39.28 -1.21 9.34
CA ASN A 78 40.70 -0.89 9.45
C ASN A 78 41.52 -1.21 8.18
N GLU A 79 41.00 -2.01 7.25
CA GLU A 79 41.74 -2.47 6.07
C GLU A 79 41.18 -1.91 4.75
N ASN A 80 39.86 -1.66 4.66
CA ASN A 80 39.21 -1.20 3.43
C ASN A 80 37.90 -0.43 3.69
N CYS A 81 37.41 0.25 2.65
CA CYS A 81 36.13 0.95 2.66
C CYS A 81 35.17 0.41 1.59
N SER A 82 33.87 0.47 1.88
CA SER A 82 32.80 0.16 0.96
C SER A 82 32.66 1.26 -0.09
N ASN A 83 31.94 0.93 -1.16
CA ASN A 83 31.39 1.93 -2.06
C ASN A 83 30.38 2.83 -1.31
N VAL A 84 30.20 4.05 -1.82
CA VAL A 84 29.21 4.99 -1.30
C VAL A 84 27.83 4.54 -1.78
N VAL A 85 26.91 4.32 -0.85
CA VAL A 85 25.52 3.93 -1.14
C VAL A 85 24.59 5.08 -0.77
N SER A 86 23.65 5.40 -1.65
CA SER A 86 22.61 6.40 -1.38
C SER A 86 21.36 5.75 -0.82
N VAL A 87 20.76 6.36 0.19
CA VAL A 87 19.45 5.98 0.75
C VAL A 87 18.54 7.21 0.80
N ASN A 88 17.28 7.05 0.37
CA ASN A 88 16.29 8.10 0.51
C ASN A 88 15.53 7.91 1.83
N VAL A 89 15.36 8.99 2.59
CA VAL A 89 14.58 8.95 3.83
C VAL A 89 13.11 8.95 3.48
N SER A 90 12.48 7.79 3.66
CA SER A 90 11.03 7.65 3.56
C SER A 90 10.40 7.81 4.94
N LYS A 91 9.26 8.49 5.00
CA LYS A 91 8.39 8.43 6.16
C LYS A 91 7.83 7.01 6.25
N GLU A 92 8.01 6.33 7.38
CA GLU A 92 7.18 5.17 7.68
C GLU A 92 5.74 5.65 7.76
N GLY A 93 4.88 5.16 6.86
CA GLY A 93 3.46 5.44 6.94
C GLY A 93 2.97 4.95 8.28
N GLU A 94 2.44 5.85 9.12
CA GLU A 94 1.74 5.45 10.33
C GLU A 94 0.66 4.45 9.91
N LEU A 95 0.75 3.22 10.43
CA LEU A 95 -0.34 2.26 10.31
C LEU A 95 -1.48 2.85 11.13
N LEU A 96 -2.44 3.47 10.45
CA LEU A 96 -3.66 3.95 11.07
C LEU A 96 -4.34 2.73 11.70
N GLU A 97 -4.32 2.67 13.03
CA GLU A 97 -5.04 1.66 13.80
C GLU A 97 -6.54 1.97 13.66
N GLN A 98 -7.14 1.40 12.62
CA GLN A 98 -8.57 1.58 12.34
C GLN A 98 -9.38 0.71 13.30
N ASN A 99 -10.11 1.35 14.21
CA ASN A 99 -11.03 0.63 15.10
C ASN A 99 -12.34 0.30 14.36
N PHE A 100 -12.39 -0.87 13.73
CA PHE A 100 -13.57 -1.33 12.99
C PHE A 100 -14.75 -1.73 13.89
N THR A 101 -14.54 -1.87 15.20
CA THR A 101 -15.58 -2.25 16.17
C THR A 101 -16.31 -1.02 16.72
N ALA A 102 -15.68 0.15 16.69
CA ALA A 102 -16.26 1.39 17.20
C ALA A 102 -17.64 1.75 16.58
N PRO A 103 -17.85 1.66 15.24
CA PRO A 103 -19.15 1.93 14.64
C PRO A 103 -20.26 1.01 15.17
N PHE A 104 -19.95 -0.27 15.34
CA PHE A 104 -20.90 -1.26 15.85
C PHE A 104 -21.20 -1.06 17.34
N ASN A 105 -20.18 -0.78 18.16
CA ASN A 105 -20.37 -0.50 19.59
C ASN A 105 -21.22 0.75 19.83
N ASN A 106 -21.07 1.79 19.01
CA ASN A 106 -21.92 2.98 19.07
C ASN A 106 -23.39 2.66 18.78
N LEU A 107 -23.68 1.76 17.83
CA LEU A 107 -25.05 1.29 17.60
C LEU A 107 -25.62 0.53 18.80
N MET A 108 -24.81 -0.37 19.38
CA MET A 108 -25.20 -1.17 20.55
C MET A 108 -25.52 -0.26 21.75
N GLN A 109 -24.68 0.73 22.04
CA GLN A 109 -24.88 1.67 23.15
C GLN A 109 -26.09 2.60 22.91
N GLY A 110 -26.37 2.94 21.66
CA GLY A 110 -27.51 3.78 21.28
C GLY A 110 -28.87 3.08 21.25
N GLY A 111 -28.97 1.80 21.64
CA GLY A 111 -30.22 1.03 21.66
C GLY A 111 -30.91 0.87 20.30
N ASN A 112 -30.20 1.12 19.20
CA ASN A 112 -30.77 1.26 17.84
C ASN A 112 -30.64 -0.01 16.99
N LEU A 113 -30.40 -1.16 17.60
CA LEU A 113 -30.13 -2.42 16.91
C LEU A 113 -31.32 -2.95 16.11
N LEU A 114 -32.53 -2.60 16.52
CA LEU A 114 -33.76 -2.97 15.81
C LEU A 114 -34.06 -2.02 14.63
N ASN A 115 -33.27 -0.95 14.47
CA ASN A 115 -33.43 0.01 13.40
C ASN A 115 -32.63 -0.43 12.17
N VAL A 116 -33.31 -1.12 11.25
CA VAL A 116 -32.71 -1.70 10.04
C VAL A 116 -32.05 -0.65 9.15
N SER A 117 -32.53 0.59 9.12
CA SER A 117 -31.89 1.65 8.32
C SER A 117 -30.51 2.02 8.86
N LYS A 118 -30.38 2.18 10.17
CA LYS A 118 -29.08 2.48 10.83
C LYS A 118 -28.11 1.30 10.73
N LEU A 119 -28.63 0.08 10.79
CA LEU A 119 -27.82 -1.11 10.59
C LEU A 119 -27.28 -1.18 9.15
N GLY A 120 -28.11 -0.80 8.16
CA GLY A 120 -27.75 -0.70 6.76
C GLY A 120 -26.66 0.34 6.46
N GLU A 121 -26.53 1.39 7.27
CA GLU A 121 -25.46 2.39 7.14
C GLU A 121 -24.13 1.91 7.77
N ILE A 122 -24.21 1.23 8.92
CA ILE A 122 -23.01 0.90 9.70
C ILE A 122 -22.30 -0.35 9.18
N ILE A 123 -23.01 -1.36 8.69
CA ILE A 123 -22.37 -2.59 8.18
C ILE A 123 -21.43 -2.28 6.99
N PRO A 124 -21.84 -1.50 5.98
CA PRO A 124 -20.96 -1.14 4.88
C PRO A 124 -19.85 -0.18 5.31
N SER A 125 -20.03 0.60 6.38
CA SER A 125 -19.12 1.67 6.78
C SER A 125 -17.67 1.19 6.99
N VAL A 126 -17.51 -0.03 7.51
CA VAL A 126 -16.22 -0.70 7.72
C VAL A 126 -15.49 -0.97 6.41
N TYR A 127 -16.23 -1.29 5.35
CA TYR A 127 -15.66 -1.56 4.03
C TYR A 127 -15.48 -0.28 3.22
N THR A 128 -16.43 0.67 3.31
CA THR A 128 -16.31 1.97 2.64
C THR A 128 -15.21 2.84 3.26
N SER A 129 -14.82 2.63 4.52
CA SER A 129 -13.68 3.35 5.10
C SER A 129 -12.33 2.93 4.48
N LEU A 130 -12.24 1.69 4.00
CA LEU A 130 -11.04 1.13 3.36
C LEU A 130 -11.04 1.34 1.85
N LEU A 131 -12.20 1.15 1.21
CA LEU A 131 -12.34 1.09 -0.25
C LEU A 131 -13.07 2.31 -0.83
N THR A 132 -13.56 3.21 0.02
CA THR A 132 -14.32 4.40 -0.37
C THR A 132 -15.50 4.00 -1.27
N ASP A 133 -15.73 4.73 -2.37
CA ASP A 133 -16.82 4.47 -3.30
C ASP A 133 -16.58 3.20 -4.15
N MET A 134 -15.34 2.69 -4.24
CA MET A 134 -15.04 1.46 -4.98
C MET A 134 -15.69 0.22 -4.36
N PHE A 135 -15.97 0.26 -3.05
CA PHE A 135 -16.73 -0.80 -2.39
C PHE A 135 -18.06 -1.07 -3.11
N TRP A 136 -18.83 -0.02 -3.41
CA TRP A 136 -20.14 -0.14 -4.05
C TRP A 136 -20.04 -0.65 -5.48
N ALA A 137 -18.97 -0.27 -6.19
CA ALA A 137 -18.70 -0.74 -7.54
C ALA A 137 -18.35 -2.24 -7.56
N MET A 138 -17.61 -2.72 -6.57
CA MET A 138 -17.30 -4.16 -6.46
C MET A 138 -18.50 -4.97 -6.00
N LEU A 139 -19.23 -4.48 -4.99
CA LEU A 139 -20.39 -5.18 -4.43
C LEU A 139 -21.49 -5.40 -5.48
N PHE A 140 -21.88 -4.33 -6.18
CA PHE A 140 -22.96 -4.42 -7.17
C PHE A 140 -22.44 -4.66 -8.58
N GLY A 141 -21.40 -3.93 -9.00
CA GLY A 141 -20.84 -4.07 -10.35
C GLY A 141 -20.13 -5.40 -10.56
N GLY A 142 -19.39 -5.93 -9.58
CA GLY A 142 -18.66 -7.20 -9.73
C GLY A 142 -19.58 -8.39 -9.97
N ILE A 143 -20.63 -8.53 -9.15
CA ILE A 143 -21.65 -9.59 -9.29
C ILE A 143 -22.38 -9.42 -10.63
N PHE A 144 -22.71 -8.19 -10.99
CA PHE A 144 -23.42 -7.88 -12.22
C PHE A 144 -22.60 -8.19 -13.48
N LEU A 145 -21.31 -7.82 -13.49
CA LEU A 145 -20.39 -8.16 -14.57
C LEU A 145 -20.21 -9.66 -14.69
N ALA A 146 -20.06 -10.37 -13.57
CA ALA A 146 -20.00 -11.84 -13.58
C ALA A 146 -21.27 -12.46 -14.18
N TYR A 147 -22.43 -11.86 -13.90
CA TYR A 147 -23.70 -12.29 -14.47
C TYR A 147 -23.76 -12.05 -15.99
N TRP A 148 -23.29 -10.90 -16.48
CA TRP A 148 -23.17 -10.61 -17.91
C TRP A 148 -22.21 -11.57 -18.64
N ILE A 149 -21.06 -11.87 -18.05
CA ILE A 149 -20.04 -12.73 -18.69
C ILE A 149 -20.52 -14.18 -18.78
N ARG A 150 -21.29 -14.65 -17.80
CA ARG A 150 -21.71 -16.06 -17.72
C ARG A 150 -22.91 -16.38 -18.60
N GLN A 151 -23.72 -15.40 -18.98
CA GLN A 151 -24.94 -15.64 -19.75
C GLN A 151 -24.72 -15.44 -21.24
N GLU A 152 -25.19 -16.40 -22.05
CA GLU A 152 -25.15 -16.32 -23.51
C GLU A 152 -26.04 -15.18 -24.05
N ASP A 153 -27.13 -14.88 -23.32
CA ASP A 153 -28.06 -13.79 -23.63
C ASP A 153 -27.91 -12.62 -22.64
N VAL A 154 -27.53 -11.45 -23.18
CA VAL A 154 -27.37 -10.23 -22.38
C VAL A 154 -28.70 -9.55 -22.02
N MET A 155 -29.86 -10.10 -22.42
CA MET A 155 -31.18 -9.51 -22.15
C MET A 155 -31.58 -9.62 -20.68
N LEU A 156 -31.52 -10.83 -20.12
CA LEU A 156 -31.84 -11.09 -18.73
C LEU A 156 -30.98 -10.25 -17.77
N PRO A 157 -29.64 -10.20 -17.91
CA PRO A 157 -28.85 -9.39 -17.02
C PRO A 157 -29.06 -7.89 -17.23
N SER A 158 -29.40 -7.43 -18.44
CA SER A 158 -29.76 -6.03 -18.69
C SER A 158 -31.06 -5.61 -17.98
N ILE A 159 -32.08 -6.47 -17.96
CA ILE A 159 -33.34 -6.16 -17.25
C ILE A 159 -33.09 -6.10 -15.74
N VAL A 160 -32.37 -7.07 -15.19
CA VAL A 160 -32.01 -7.08 -13.76
C VAL A 160 -31.22 -5.83 -13.40
N GLY A 161 -30.25 -5.43 -14.23
CA GLY A 161 -29.43 -4.26 -13.99
C GLY A 161 -30.17 -2.93 -14.05
N MET A 162 -31.19 -2.85 -14.90
CA MET A 162 -32.08 -1.69 -14.97
C MET A 162 -32.93 -1.57 -13.69
N ILE A 163 -33.50 -2.68 -13.20
CA ILE A 163 -34.30 -2.69 -11.97
C ILE A 163 -33.41 -2.38 -10.76
N SER A 164 -32.26 -3.06 -10.64
CA SER A 164 -31.33 -2.85 -9.52
C SER A 164 -30.70 -1.47 -9.57
N GLY A 165 -30.34 -0.97 -10.75
CA GLY A 165 -29.77 0.37 -10.92
C GLY A 165 -30.71 1.47 -10.44
N VAL A 166 -32.01 1.37 -10.76
CA VAL A 166 -33.02 2.32 -10.25
C VAL A 166 -33.16 2.22 -8.72
N ALA A 167 -33.23 1.00 -8.17
CA ALA A 167 -33.29 0.81 -6.72
C ALA A 167 -32.06 1.37 -6.00
N MET A 168 -30.87 1.20 -6.58
CA MET A 168 -29.60 1.68 -6.02
C MET A 168 -29.52 3.20 -5.93
N ILE A 169 -30.18 3.96 -6.82
CA ILE A 169 -30.20 5.44 -6.71
C ILE A 169 -30.82 5.89 -5.39
N GLY A 170 -31.85 5.20 -4.89
CA GLY A 170 -32.51 5.52 -3.62
C GLY A 170 -31.81 4.96 -2.38
N LEU A 171 -30.96 3.94 -2.53
CA LEU A 171 -30.31 3.24 -1.41
C LEU A 171 -28.85 3.65 -1.20
N LEU A 172 -28.17 4.11 -2.26
CA LEU A 172 -26.77 4.50 -2.18
C LEU A 172 -26.60 5.95 -1.67
N PRO A 173 -25.49 6.22 -0.95
CA PRO A 173 -25.13 7.58 -0.59
C PRO A 173 -24.87 8.43 -1.85
N PRO A 174 -25.11 9.76 -1.80
CA PRO A 174 -24.99 10.64 -2.97
C PRO A 174 -23.64 10.57 -3.72
N SER A 175 -22.53 10.29 -3.03
CA SER A 175 -21.21 10.13 -3.65
C SER A 175 -21.17 8.93 -4.61
N ALA A 176 -21.79 7.82 -4.23
CA ALA A 176 -21.73 6.54 -4.93
C ALA A 176 -22.84 6.36 -5.98
N GLN A 177 -23.79 7.30 -6.10
CA GLN A 177 -24.89 7.22 -7.08
C GLN A 177 -24.39 7.16 -8.54
N HIS A 178 -23.21 7.70 -8.82
CA HIS A 178 -22.54 7.60 -10.12
C HIS A 178 -22.42 6.15 -10.60
N ILE A 179 -22.19 5.20 -9.70
CA ILE A 179 -22.08 3.77 -10.02
C ILE A 179 -23.42 3.20 -10.46
N ALA A 180 -24.51 3.61 -9.81
CA ALA A 180 -25.86 3.22 -10.20
C ALA A 180 -26.22 3.74 -11.59
N TYR A 181 -25.88 5.00 -11.90
CA TYR A 181 -26.09 5.55 -13.25
C TYR A 181 -25.29 4.80 -14.32
N ILE A 182 -24.04 4.45 -14.06
CA ILE A 182 -23.22 3.66 -14.99
C ILE A 182 -23.86 2.29 -15.27
N LEU A 183 -24.28 1.58 -14.23
CA LEU A 183 -24.98 0.29 -14.39
C LEU A 183 -26.28 0.43 -15.19
N LEU A 184 -27.05 1.49 -14.93
CA LEU A 184 -28.31 1.76 -15.62
C LEU A 184 -28.07 2.04 -17.11
N VAL A 185 -27.08 2.87 -17.46
CA VAL A 185 -26.72 3.17 -18.86
C VAL A 185 -26.27 1.91 -19.60
N ILE A 186 -25.41 1.10 -19.00
CA ILE A 186 -24.95 -0.18 -19.58
C ILE A 186 -26.13 -1.13 -19.79
N SER A 187 -27.06 -1.18 -18.83
CA SER A 187 -28.26 -2.01 -18.90
C SER A 187 -29.24 -1.57 -20.00
N ILE A 188 -29.43 -0.26 -20.18
CA ILE A 188 -30.23 0.27 -21.31
C ILE A 188 -29.58 -0.11 -22.63
N ALA A 189 -28.27 0.10 -22.77
CA ALA A 189 -27.54 -0.26 -23.99
C ALA A 189 -27.65 -1.77 -24.30
N GLY A 190 -27.53 -2.62 -23.27
CA GLY A 190 -27.67 -4.07 -23.39
C GLY A 190 -29.07 -4.51 -23.83
N THR A 191 -30.13 -3.93 -23.26
CA THR A 191 -31.51 -4.23 -23.70
C THR A 191 -31.77 -3.77 -25.15
N LEU A 192 -31.30 -2.57 -25.54
CA LEU A 192 -31.43 -2.11 -26.92
C LEU A 192 -30.68 -3.01 -27.89
N TYR A 193 -29.46 -3.45 -27.53
CA TYR A 193 -28.69 -4.37 -28.34
C TYR A 193 -29.41 -5.70 -28.58
N THR A 194 -30.01 -6.30 -27.54
CA THR A 194 -30.74 -7.57 -27.71
C THR A 194 -31.97 -7.42 -28.58
N ILE A 195 -32.72 -6.32 -28.44
CA ILE A 195 -33.91 -6.05 -29.28
C ILE A 195 -33.50 -5.88 -30.75
N ILE A 196 -32.41 -5.16 -31.04
CA ILE A 196 -31.91 -4.96 -32.40
C ILE A 196 -31.40 -6.29 -32.99
N LYS A 197 -30.62 -7.05 -32.22
CA LYS A 197 -30.09 -8.36 -32.63
C LYS A 197 -31.21 -9.35 -32.92
N ALA A 198 -32.28 -9.36 -32.12
CA ALA A 198 -33.43 -10.26 -32.32
C ALA A 198 -34.27 -9.94 -33.57
N ARG A 199 -34.17 -8.71 -34.11
CA ARG A 199 -34.87 -8.31 -35.35
C ARG A 199 -34.10 -8.61 -36.63
N ARG A 200 -32.83 -8.99 -36.55
CA ARG A 200 -31.96 -9.25 -37.69
C ARG A 200 -31.80 -10.74 -37.93
#